data_AF-A0A810Q9Z5-F1
#
_entry.id   AF-A0A810Q9Z5-F1
#
_cell.length_a   1.000
_cell.length_b   1.000
_cell.length_c   1.000
_cell.angle_alpha   90.00
_cell.angle_beta   90.00
_cell.angle_gamma   90.00
#
_symmetry.space_group_name_H-M   'P 1'
#
loop_
_entity.id
_entity.type
_entity.pdbx_description
1 polymer ?
#
loop_
_entity_poly.entity_id
_entity_poly.type
_entity_poly.pdbx_seq_one_letter_code
_entity_poly.pdbx_strand_id
1 'polypeptide(L)'
;MMQDEIVDILLRAGIPASTKGFTYIHDALELMDRDSYYFSGKVCALYAKIAKQNGANSSQVERAIRYAFEEALTRGNLESVEHYLDPINTRNSNELKVLFLRWKQETRQTEKFSYDTISAYRAQIYNEILDEMNALTSKLRQAASNVPSQKMAM
;
A
#
# COMPACT_ATOMS: atom_id res chain seq x y z
N MET A 1 7.25 1.43 10.42
CA MET A 1 6.64 1.75 9.11
C MET A 1 6.41 0.48 8.27
N MET A 2 7.44 -0.21 7.75
CA MET A 2 7.20 -1.44 6.94
C MET A 2 6.57 -2.60 7.72
N GLN A 3 6.94 -2.78 9.00
CA GLN A 3 6.35 -3.80 9.88
C GLN A 3 4.86 -3.53 10.15
N ASP A 4 4.50 -2.25 10.28
CA ASP A 4 3.13 -1.84 10.56
C ASP A 4 2.21 -2.15 9.35
N GLU A 5 2.71 -1.99 8.13
CA GLU A 5 1.96 -2.29 6.89
C GLU A 5 1.68 -3.79 6.73
N ILE A 6 2.67 -4.64 6.98
CA ILE A 6 2.48 -6.10 6.91
C ILE A 6 1.47 -6.52 7.97
N VAL A 7 1.61 -6.05 9.21
CA VAL A 7 0.66 -6.34 10.31
C VAL A 7 -0.76 -5.96 9.93
N ASP A 8 -0.97 -4.75 9.39
CA ASP A 8 -2.27 -4.27 8.96
C ASP A 8 -2.91 -5.17 7.89
N ILE A 9 -2.13 -5.61 6.90
CA ILE A 9 -2.62 -6.52 5.86
C ILE A 9 -2.98 -7.88 6.41
N LEU A 10 -2.19 -8.44 7.34
CA LEU A 10 -2.52 -9.72 7.96
C LEU A 10 -3.84 -9.63 8.74
N LEU A 11 -4.08 -8.52 9.45
CA LEU A 11 -5.33 -8.28 10.15
C LEU A 11 -6.51 -8.13 9.19
N ARG A 12 -6.35 -7.35 8.12
CA ARG A 12 -7.37 -7.18 7.07
C ARG A 12 -7.67 -8.48 6.33
N ALA A 13 -6.67 -9.34 6.11
CA ALA A 13 -6.84 -10.67 5.54
C ALA A 13 -7.56 -11.66 6.49
N GLY A 14 -7.85 -11.26 7.73
CA GLY A 14 -8.52 -12.11 8.72
C GLY A 14 -7.61 -13.14 9.40
N ILE A 15 -6.28 -12.95 9.31
CA ILE A 15 -5.31 -13.87 9.92
C ILE A 15 -5.25 -13.60 11.44
N PRO A 16 -5.47 -14.61 12.31
CA PRO A 16 -5.57 -14.38 13.75
C PRO A 16 -4.24 -13.97 14.41
N ALA A 17 -4.20 -12.76 14.97
CA ALA A 17 -3.01 -12.16 15.58
C ALA A 17 -2.44 -12.93 16.80
N SER A 18 -3.26 -13.72 17.49
CA SER A 18 -2.83 -14.50 18.66
C SER A 18 -2.06 -15.79 18.30
N THR A 19 -1.96 -16.13 17.01
CA THR A 19 -1.35 -17.38 16.56
C THR A 19 0.12 -17.20 16.19
N LYS A 20 0.93 -18.24 16.39
CA LYS A 20 2.30 -18.26 15.86
C LYS A 20 2.34 -18.18 14.32
N GLY A 21 1.28 -18.64 13.66
CA GLY A 21 1.16 -18.55 12.21
C GLY A 21 1.18 -17.10 11.73
N PHE A 22 0.54 -16.18 12.45
CA PHE A 22 0.61 -14.75 12.16
C PHE A 22 2.06 -14.24 12.14
N THR A 23 2.83 -14.51 13.19
CA THR A 23 4.24 -14.12 13.27
C THR A 23 5.07 -14.74 12.15
N TYR A 24 4.86 -16.02 11.85
CA TYR A 24 5.62 -16.69 10.79
C TYR A 24 5.25 -16.22 9.38
N ILE A 25 3.99 -15.84 9.14
CA ILE A 25 3.57 -15.24 7.86
C ILE A 25 4.20 -13.84 7.74
N HIS A 26 4.20 -13.04 8.82
CA HIS A 26 4.90 -11.76 8.84
C HIS A 26 6.39 -11.91 8.47
N ASP A 27 7.11 -12.81 9.15
CA ASP A 27 8.51 -13.11 8.86
C ASP A 27 8.72 -13.59 7.41
N ALA A 28 7.78 -14.38 6.90
CA ALA A 28 7.80 -14.86 5.52
C ALA A 28 7.72 -13.71 4.51
N LEU A 29 6.78 -12.77 4.71
CA LEU A 29 6.61 -11.61 3.84
C LEU A 29 7.81 -10.67 3.90
N GLU A 30 8.36 -10.43 5.09
CA GLU A 30 9.61 -9.67 5.24
C GLU A 30 10.78 -10.33 4.49
N LEU A 31 10.94 -11.65 4.59
CA LEU A 31 12.00 -12.39 3.90
C LEU A 31 11.83 -12.34 2.37
N MET A 32 10.59 -12.46 1.89
CA MET A 32 10.27 -12.36 0.46
C MET A 32 10.55 -10.97 -0.10
N ASP A 33 10.35 -9.90 0.69
CA ASP A 33 10.63 -8.52 0.26
C ASP A 33 12.13 -8.22 0.25
N ARG A 34 12.86 -8.71 1.26
CA ARG A 34 14.31 -8.47 1.39
C ARG A 34 15.14 -9.28 0.40
N ASP A 35 14.70 -10.49 0.07
CA ASP A 35 15.42 -11.38 -0.85
C ASP A 35 14.46 -12.17 -1.75
N SER A 36 14.49 -11.82 -3.04
CA SER A 36 13.69 -12.43 -4.11
C SER A 36 13.86 -13.95 -4.23
N TYR A 37 14.94 -14.53 -3.71
CA TYR A 37 15.12 -15.97 -3.61
C TYR A 37 13.97 -16.64 -2.84
N TYR A 38 13.49 -16.02 -1.77
CA TYR A 38 12.42 -16.61 -0.95
C TYR A 38 11.04 -16.54 -1.60
N PHE A 39 10.82 -15.56 -2.48
CA PHE A 39 9.59 -15.47 -3.27
C PHE A 39 9.56 -16.50 -4.42
N SER A 40 10.68 -16.64 -5.13
CA SER A 40 10.78 -17.51 -6.31
C SER A 40 11.13 -18.97 -5.99
N GLY A 41 11.82 -19.19 -4.87
CA GLY A 41 12.37 -20.48 -4.47
C GLY A 41 11.39 -21.46 -3.84
N LYS A 42 11.94 -22.55 -3.29
CA LYS A 42 11.17 -23.58 -2.61
C LYS A 42 10.73 -23.09 -1.22
N VAL A 43 9.45 -23.22 -0.93
CA VAL A 43 8.87 -22.80 0.36
C VAL A 43 9.53 -23.48 1.58
N CYS A 44 10.06 -24.70 1.42
CA CYS A 44 10.79 -25.38 2.50
C CYS A 44 12.04 -24.62 2.97
N ALA A 45 12.72 -23.91 2.06
CA ALA A 45 13.87 -23.09 2.42
C ALA A 45 13.45 -21.88 3.27
N LEU A 46 12.30 -21.29 2.94
CA LEU A 46 11.69 -20.23 3.73
C LEU A 46 11.31 -20.70 5.13
N TYR A 47 10.64 -21.86 5.25
CA TYR A 47 10.29 -22.44 6.54
C TYR A 47 11.52 -22.74 7.39
N ALA A 48 12.59 -23.27 6.80
CA ALA A 48 13.84 -23.53 7.51
C ALA A 48 14.50 -22.24 8.04
N LYS A 49 14.43 -21.15 7.27
CA LYS A 49 14.95 -19.85 7.67
C LYS A 49 14.18 -19.28 8.86
N ILE A 50 12.85 -19.26 8.79
CA ILE A 50 11.95 -18.76 9.85
C ILE A 50 12.10 -19.61 11.12
N ALA A 51 12.16 -20.93 10.95
CA ALA A 51 12.36 -21.88 12.05
C ALA A 51 13.64 -21.57 12.83
N LYS A 52 14.76 -21.33 12.12
CA LYS A 52 16.03 -20.94 12.74
C LYS A 52 15.95 -19.61 13.49
N GLN A 53 15.24 -18.62 12.95
CA GLN A 53 15.07 -17.30 13.58
C GLN A 53 14.22 -17.37 14.86
N ASN A 54 13.26 -18.29 14.90
CA ASN A 54 12.28 -18.40 15.98
C ASN A 54 12.56 -19.55 16.96
N GLY A 55 13.69 -20.27 16.82
CA GLY A 55 14.01 -21.43 17.65
C GLY A 55 12.99 -22.56 17.53
N ALA A 56 12.42 -22.76 16.34
CA ALA A 56 11.38 -23.75 16.04
C ALA A 56 11.86 -24.79 15.01
N ASN A 57 11.00 -25.76 14.69
CA ASN A 57 11.22 -26.72 13.60
C ASN A 57 10.45 -26.30 12.34
N SER A 58 11.01 -26.58 11.15
CA SER A 58 10.38 -26.22 9.86
C SER A 58 8.97 -26.78 9.70
N SER A 59 8.69 -27.98 10.23
CA SER A 59 7.35 -28.59 10.23
C SER A 59 6.37 -27.86 11.14
N GLN A 60 6.83 -27.32 12.27
CA GLN A 60 6.00 -26.51 13.16
C GLN A 60 5.67 -25.16 12.52
N VAL A 61 6.64 -24.55 11.83
CA VAL A 61 6.43 -23.31 11.07
C VAL A 61 5.39 -23.52 9.99
N GLU A 62 5.57 -24.55 9.16
CA GLU A 62 4.64 -24.87 8.09
C GLU A 62 3.22 -25.11 8.62
N ARG A 63 3.07 -25.95 9.65
CA ARG A 63 1.77 -26.27 10.26
C ARG A 63 1.11 -25.03 10.86
N ALA A 64 1.85 -24.16 11.53
CA ALA A 64 1.31 -22.94 12.10
C ALA A 64 0.84 -21.96 11.01
N ILE A 65 1.60 -21.81 9.93
CA ILE A 65 1.19 -21.01 8.76
C ILE A 65 -0.09 -21.58 8.15
N ARG A 66 -0.15 -22.90 7.96
CA ARG A 66 -1.33 -23.57 7.39
C ARG A 66 -2.58 -23.28 8.20
N TYR A 67 -2.51 -23.46 9.52
CA TYR A 67 -3.66 -23.21 10.38
C TYR A 67 -4.12 -21.75 10.37
N ALA A 68 -3.18 -20.81 10.31
CA ALA A 68 -3.51 -19.40 10.23
C ALA A 68 -4.27 -19.06 8.93
N PHE A 69 -3.88 -19.65 7.79
CA PHE A 69 -4.62 -19.50 6.54
C PHE A 69 -5.95 -20.23 6.54
N GLU A 70 -6.02 -21.46 7.04
CA GLU A 70 -7.28 -22.21 7.16
C GLU A 70 -8.30 -21.47 8.03
N GLU A 71 -7.88 -20.86 9.14
CA GLU A 71 -8.74 -20.03 9.98
C GLU A 71 -9.23 -18.77 9.25
N ALA A 72 -8.34 -18.08 8.54
CA ALA A 72 -8.71 -16.90 7.74
C ALA A 72 -9.73 -17.24 6.64
N LEU A 73 -9.50 -18.33 5.90
CA LEU A 73 -10.38 -18.80 4.82
C LEU A 73 -11.75 -19.27 5.33
N THR A 74 -11.82 -19.81 6.55
CA THR A 74 -13.08 -20.37 7.10
C THR A 74 -13.89 -19.38 7.92
N ARG A 75 -13.24 -18.43 8.58
CA ARG A 75 -13.87 -17.49 9.53
C ARG A 75 -13.80 -16.04 9.10
N GLY A 76 -12.98 -15.72 8.09
CA GLY A 76 -12.81 -14.37 7.57
C GLY A 76 -14.04 -13.86 6.83
N ASN A 77 -14.12 -12.54 6.67
CA ASN A 77 -15.09 -11.92 5.78
C ASN A 77 -14.76 -12.32 4.33
N LEU A 78 -15.78 -12.75 3.56
CA LEU A 78 -15.61 -13.22 2.18
C LEU A 78 -14.90 -12.20 1.29
N GLU A 79 -15.29 -10.92 1.36
CA GLU A 79 -14.72 -9.85 0.54
C GLU A 79 -13.22 -9.66 0.85
N SER A 80 -12.86 -9.70 2.14
CA SER A 80 -11.48 -9.60 2.56
C SER A 80 -10.66 -10.83 2.14
N VAL A 81 -11.23 -12.03 2.29
CA VAL A 81 -10.59 -13.28 1.89
C VAL A 81 -10.32 -13.28 0.38
N GLU A 82 -11.30 -12.95 -0.46
CA GLU A 82 -11.14 -12.90 -1.92
C GLU A 82 -10.13 -11.83 -2.37
N HIS A 83 -9.98 -10.77 -1.59
CA HIS A 83 -9.03 -9.70 -1.89
C HIS A 83 -7.58 -10.10 -1.55
N TYR A 84 -7.35 -10.75 -0.40
CA TYR A 84 -6.00 -11.04 0.10
C TYR A 84 -5.49 -12.47 -0.15
N LEU A 85 -6.38 -13.45 -0.28
CA LEU A 85 -6.09 -14.88 -0.34
C LEU A 85 -6.71 -15.54 -1.57
N ASP A 86 -6.41 -16.83 -1.79
CA ASP A 86 -6.95 -17.62 -2.89
C ASP A 86 -7.84 -18.76 -2.37
N PRO A 87 -9.18 -18.57 -2.33
CA PRO A 87 -10.09 -19.58 -1.79
C PRO A 87 -10.13 -20.89 -2.60
N ILE A 88 -9.53 -20.93 -3.80
CA ILE A 88 -9.49 -22.11 -4.66
C ILE A 88 -8.22 -22.93 -4.39
N ASN A 89 -7.05 -22.28 -4.31
CA ASN A 89 -5.77 -22.92 -4.07
C ASN A 89 -5.17 -22.54 -2.71
N THR A 90 -5.64 -23.23 -1.68
CA THR A 90 -5.33 -22.94 -0.28
C THR A 90 -3.98 -23.48 0.21
N ARG A 91 -3.08 -23.87 -0.69
CA ARG A 91 -1.73 -24.32 -0.30
C ARG A 91 -0.95 -23.15 0.28
N ASN A 92 -0.28 -23.34 1.42
CA ASN A 92 0.52 -22.29 2.07
C ASN A 92 1.46 -21.54 1.11
N SER A 93 2.13 -22.25 0.20
CA SER A 93 3.05 -21.62 -0.75
C SER A 93 2.35 -20.71 -1.76
N ASN A 94 1.09 -20.99 -2.08
CA ASN A 94 0.25 -20.15 -2.92
C ASN A 94 -0.22 -18.94 -2.12
N GLU A 95 -0.79 -19.17 -0.93
CA GLU A 95 -1.33 -18.10 -0.08
C GLU A 95 -0.26 -17.08 0.31
N LEU A 96 0.95 -17.51 0.68
CA LEU A 96 2.07 -16.60 0.94
C LEU A 96 2.39 -15.71 -0.27
N LYS A 97 2.35 -16.27 -1.48
CA LYS A 97 2.66 -15.52 -2.71
C LYS A 97 1.53 -14.57 -3.09
N VAL A 98 0.28 -15.02 -3.02
CA VAL A 98 -0.89 -14.20 -3.31
C VAL A 98 -0.91 -13.01 -2.35
N LEU A 99 -0.82 -13.28 -1.05
CA LEU A 99 -0.78 -12.26 -0.01
C LEU A 99 0.37 -11.26 -0.21
N PHE A 100 1.57 -11.76 -0.51
CA PHE A 100 2.73 -10.90 -0.82
C PHE A 100 2.46 -10.00 -2.04
N LEU A 101 1.93 -10.56 -3.13
CA LEU A 101 1.65 -9.79 -4.34
C LEU A 101 0.57 -8.73 -4.10
N ARG A 102 -0.48 -9.06 -3.35
CA ARG A 102 -1.54 -8.12 -2.96
C ARG A 102 -0.97 -6.98 -2.11
N TRP A 103 -0.12 -7.28 -1.13
CA TRP A 103 0.59 -6.26 -0.35
C TRP A 103 1.46 -5.35 -1.23
N LYS A 104 2.27 -5.92 -2.14
CA LYS A 104 3.11 -5.11 -3.05
C LYS A 104 2.29 -4.28 -4.04
N GLN A 105 1.04 -4.66 -4.33
CA GLN A 105 0.13 -3.84 -5.15
C GLN A 105 -0.45 -2.68 -4.34
N GLU A 106 -0.90 -2.92 -3.11
CA GLU A 106 -1.47 -1.87 -2.24
C GLU A 106 -0.44 -0.80 -1.86
N THR A 107 0.80 -1.19 -1.56
CA THR A 107 1.89 -0.25 -1.28
C THR A 107 2.15 0.67 -2.47
N ARG A 108 2.23 0.11 -3.69
CA ARG A 108 2.41 0.91 -4.92
C ARG A 108 1.21 1.82 -5.22
N GLN A 109 -0.01 1.39 -4.92
CA GLN A 109 -1.20 2.22 -5.12
C GLN A 109 -1.24 3.40 -4.15
N THR A 110 -0.86 3.17 -2.89
CA THR A 110 -0.76 4.21 -1.86
C THR A 110 0.27 5.27 -2.25
N GLU A 111 1.44 4.85 -2.74
CA GLU A 111 2.48 5.75 -3.25
C GLU A 111 2.01 6.58 -4.46
N LYS A 112 1.33 5.93 -5.43
CA LYS A 112 0.75 6.64 -6.59
C LYS A 112 -0.31 7.66 -6.19
N PHE A 113 -1.26 7.27 -5.34
CA PHE A 113 -2.32 8.17 -4.89
C PHE A 113 -1.75 9.37 -4.15
N SER A 114 -0.73 9.17 -3.30
CA SER A 114 -0.02 10.26 -2.63
C SER A 114 0.59 11.24 -3.64
N TYR A 115 1.27 10.75 -4.68
CA TYR A 115 1.87 11.60 -5.71
C TYR A 115 0.82 12.35 -6.52
N ASP A 116 -0.25 11.66 -6.95
CA ASP A 116 -1.35 12.24 -7.71
C ASP A 116 -2.06 13.34 -6.91
N THR A 117 -2.26 13.11 -5.61
CA THR A 117 -2.85 14.09 -4.68
C THR A 117 -1.97 15.33 -4.55
N ILE A 118 -0.66 15.16 -4.37
CA ILE A 118 0.29 16.28 -4.28
C ILE A 118 0.33 17.06 -5.60
N SER A 119 0.30 16.36 -6.73
CA SER A 119 0.27 16.98 -8.07
C SER A 119 -1.02 17.78 -8.30
N ALA A 120 -2.17 17.25 -7.90
CA ALA A 120 -3.46 17.92 -8.00
C ALA A 120 -3.51 19.20 -7.16
N TYR A 121 -3.05 19.15 -5.91
CA TYR A 121 -2.95 20.34 -5.06
C TYR A 121 -2.01 21.40 -5.63
N ARG A 122 -0.87 20.99 -6.19
CA ARG A 122 0.04 21.92 -6.88
C ARG A 122 -0.65 22.61 -8.05
N ALA A 123 -1.33 21.85 -8.91
CA ALA A 123 -2.04 22.40 -10.06
C ALA A 123 -3.15 23.38 -9.65
N GLN A 124 -3.90 23.07 -8.60
CA GLN A 124 -4.93 23.96 -8.06
C GLN A 124 -4.33 25.29 -7.59
N ILE A 125 -3.25 25.25 -6.79
CA ILE A 125 -2.56 26.46 -6.32
C ILE A 125 -2.06 27.31 -7.49
N TYR A 126 -1.47 26.69 -8.52
CA TYR A 126 -1.01 27.43 -9.70
C TYR A 126 -2.15 28.14 -10.43
N ASN A 127 -3.30 27.48 -10.58
CA ASN A 127 -4.47 28.06 -11.23
C ASN A 127 -5.05 29.22 -10.41
N GLU A 128 -5.15 29.07 -9.09
CA GLU A 128 -5.62 30.13 -8.18
C GLU A 128 -4.73 31.37 -8.28
N ILE A 129 -3.41 31.21 -8.23
CA ILE A 129 -2.45 32.32 -8.40
C ILE A 129 -2.60 33.00 -9.76
N LEU A 130 -2.79 32.21 -10.82
CA LEU A 130 -2.93 32.72 -12.18
C LEU A 130 -4.21 33.56 -12.34
N ASP A 131 -5.32 33.10 -11.76
CA ASP A 131 -6.60 33.83 -11.76
C ASP A 131 -6.49 35.15 -10.99
N GLU A 132 -5.83 35.16 -9.83
CA GLU A 132 -5.56 36.38 -9.07
C GLU A 132 -4.71 37.38 -9.87
N MET A 133 -3.63 36.91 -10.51
CA MET A 133 -2.77 37.74 -11.36
C MET A 133 -3.54 38.34 -12.54
N ASN A 134 -4.38 37.55 -13.19
CA ASN A 134 -5.23 38.01 -14.29
C ASN A 134 -6.24 39.06 -13.81
N ALA A 135 -6.86 38.85 -12.64
CA ALA A 135 -7.76 39.81 -12.03
C ALA A 135 -7.05 41.13 -11.71
N LEU A 136 -5.85 41.10 -11.12
CA LEU A 136 -5.04 42.30 -10.87
C LEU A 136 -4.67 43.04 -12.16
N THR A 137 -4.26 42.30 -13.19
CA THR A 137 -3.91 42.87 -14.50
C THR A 137 -5.11 43.53 -15.17
N SER A 138 -6.29 42.93 -15.07
CA SER A 138 -7.53 43.50 -15.58
C SER A 138 -7.91 44.81 -14.87
N LYS A 139 -7.75 44.87 -13.55
CA LYS A 139 -7.98 46.08 -12.74
C LYS A 139 -7.02 47.19 -13.13
N LEU A 140 -5.73 46.88 -13.31
CA LEU A 140 -4.72 47.84 -13.77
C LEU A 140 -5.03 48.37 -15.17
N ARG A 141 -5.47 47.50 -16.09
CA ARG A 141 -5.86 47.88 -17.45
C ARG A 141 -7.08 48.81 -17.46
N GLN A 142 -8.10 48.52 -16.65
CA GLN A 142 -9.29 49.37 -16.50
C GLN A 142 -8.95 50.73 -15.87
N ALA A 143 -8.06 50.76 -14.87
CA ALA A 143 -7.59 52.01 -14.28
C ALA A 143 -6.80 52.86 -15.30
N ALA A 144 -5.96 52.24 -16.14
CA ALA A 144 -5.23 52.92 -17.21
C ALA A 144 -6.14 53.46 -18.32
N SER A 145 -7.25 52.77 -18.66
CA SER A 145 -8.23 53.28 -19.63
C SER A 145 -9.13 54.39 -19.09
N ASN A 146 -9.27 54.50 -17.77
CA ASN A 146 -10.07 55.54 -17.10
C ASN A 146 -9.27 56.82 -16.77
N VAL A 147 -7.99 56.92 -17.18
CA VAL A 147 -7.22 58.15 -17.01
C VAL A 147 -7.82 59.23 -17.93
N PRO A 148 -8.40 60.33 -17.41
CA PRO A 148 -9.00 61.37 -18.24
C PRO A 148 -7.93 61.98 -19.13
N SER A 149 -8.22 62.10 -20.42
CA SER A 149 -7.40 62.87 -21.35
C SER A 149 -7.41 64.34 -20.93
N GLN A 150 -6.50 64.75 -20.06
CA GLN A 150 -6.09 66.16 -19.95
C GLN A 150 -5.31 66.51 -21.22
N LYS A 151 -6.03 66.82 -22.30
CA LYS A 151 -5.48 67.61 -23.41
C LYS A 151 -6.21 68.94 -23.48
N MET A 152 -5.51 69.89 -22.86
CA MET A 152 -5.45 71.33 -23.11
C MET A 152 -6.40 71.85 -24.19
N ALA A 153 -7.43 72.58 -23.75
CA ALA A 153 -8.07 73.59 -24.58
C ALA A 153 -7.08 74.77 -24.68
N MET A 154 -6.68 75.10 -25.91
CA MET A 154 -5.93 76.28 -26.27
C MET A 154 -6.68 76.97 -27.41
#